data_AF-A0A7L4BVI6-F1
#
_entry.id   AF-A0A7L4BVI6-F1
#
_cell.length_a   1.000
_cell.length_b   1.000
_cell.length_c   1.000
_cell.angle_alpha   90.00
_cell.angle_beta   90.00
_cell.angle_gamma   90.00
#
_symmetry.space_group_name_H-M   'P 1'
#
loop_
_entity.id
_entity.type
_entity.pdbx_description
1 polymer ?
#
loop_
_entity_poly.entity_id
_entity_poly.type
_entity_poly.pdbx_seq_one_letter_code
_entity_poly.pdbx_strand_id
1 'polypeptide(L)'
;MAAPWEDVLRDQPAIREAASVAVDAALLEGMLMRTEGEPNASDVVNYAPFTLLPSAVPSALFEQAYAVQQDFNLLVDAISQNKEFLEHTLASTIKVDDFTAQLFRIHMQVLEEGLAQSVFLGINRSDYMFDCGVDGTPALKQIEINTIAASFGGLTSRTAAVHGRVLKVLGKSKEASHLLPNNPSKGLALGIAKAWELYGSESAVVMFLVEEIQRNIFDQRCVENELWNRNIRVIRKRFRDVFERGSLDDAKRLYMDGQEVAVVYYREGYVPKNYDQQ
;
A
#
# COMPACT_ATOMS: atom_id res chain seq x y z
N MET A 1 -19.30 -7.66 -28.38
CA MET A 1 -17.86 -7.90 -28.50
C MET A 1 -17.56 -9.22 -27.82
N ALA A 2 -16.72 -10.09 -28.40
CA ALA A 2 -16.24 -11.26 -27.67
C ALA A 2 -15.55 -10.79 -26.38
N ALA A 3 -15.74 -11.51 -25.27
CA ALA A 3 -15.05 -11.16 -24.04
C ALA A 3 -13.53 -11.24 -24.29
N PRO A 4 -12.73 -10.33 -23.70
CA PRO A 4 -11.28 -10.39 -23.81
C PRO A 4 -10.78 -11.80 -23.47
N TRP A 5 -9.85 -12.30 -24.29
CA TRP A 5 -9.17 -13.59 -24.09
C TRP A 5 -9.99 -14.87 -24.31
N GLU A 6 -11.22 -14.80 -24.81
CA GLU A 6 -12.05 -16.00 -25.06
C GLU A 6 -11.34 -17.08 -25.90
N ASP A 7 -10.55 -16.67 -26.88
CA ASP A 7 -9.78 -17.57 -27.74
C ASP A 7 -8.70 -18.31 -26.95
N VAL A 8 -7.97 -17.60 -26.09
CA VAL A 8 -6.94 -18.19 -25.20
C VAL A 8 -7.58 -19.12 -24.17
N LEU A 9 -8.69 -18.70 -23.56
CA LEU A 9 -9.36 -19.45 -22.49
C LEU A 9 -9.98 -20.78 -22.97
N ARG A 10 -10.18 -20.94 -24.28
CA ARG A 10 -10.64 -22.20 -24.89
C ARG A 10 -9.49 -23.17 -25.21
N ASP A 11 -8.24 -22.69 -25.24
CA ASP A 11 -7.05 -23.48 -25.56
C ASP A 11 -6.33 -23.95 -24.27
N GLN A 12 -6.72 -25.13 -23.80
CA GLN A 12 -6.19 -25.72 -22.56
C GLN A 12 -4.65 -25.95 -22.60
N PRO A 13 -4.07 -26.50 -23.68
CA PRO A 13 -2.61 -26.57 -23.82
C PRO A 13 -1.92 -25.22 -23.69
N ALA A 14 -2.41 -24.19 -24.40
CA ALA A 14 -1.82 -22.86 -24.35
C ALA A 14 -1.89 -22.24 -22.95
N ILE A 15 -3.01 -22.43 -22.22
CA ILE A 15 -3.16 -21.97 -20.84
C ILE A 15 -2.12 -22.62 -19.92
N ARG A 16 -1.89 -23.94 -20.05
CA ARG A 16 -0.93 -24.65 -19.19
C ARG A 16 0.50 -24.18 -19.42
N GLU A 17 0.89 -24.02 -20.69
CA GLU A 17 2.20 -23.47 -21.04
C GLU A 17 2.37 -22.04 -20.51
N ALA A 18 1.39 -21.17 -20.78
CA ALA A 18 1.40 -19.80 -20.33
C ALA A 18 1.44 -19.68 -18.80
N ALA A 19 0.71 -20.53 -18.07
CA ALA A 19 0.71 -20.54 -16.61
C ALA A 19 2.07 -20.91 -16.03
N SER A 20 2.76 -21.90 -16.61
CA SER A 20 4.13 -22.24 -16.19
C SER A 20 5.08 -21.06 -16.40
N VAL A 21 5.03 -20.43 -17.58
CA VAL A 21 5.85 -19.24 -17.87
C VAL A 21 5.50 -18.07 -16.95
N ALA A 22 4.22 -17.89 -16.66
CA ALA A 22 3.75 -16.80 -15.81
C ALA A 22 4.30 -16.92 -14.39
N VAL A 23 4.28 -18.12 -13.82
CA VAL A 23 4.85 -18.39 -12.49
C VAL A 23 6.34 -18.08 -12.47
N ASP A 24 7.11 -18.64 -13.41
CA ASP A 24 8.56 -18.41 -13.47
C ASP A 24 8.88 -16.92 -13.70
N ALA A 25 8.09 -16.24 -14.55
CA ALA A 25 8.21 -14.82 -14.78
C ALA A 25 7.94 -14.01 -13.50
N ALA A 26 6.87 -14.32 -12.76
CA ALA A 26 6.55 -13.66 -11.51
C ALA A 26 7.69 -13.80 -10.48
N LEU A 27 8.28 -14.99 -10.36
CA LEU A 27 9.43 -15.23 -9.49
C LEU A 27 10.65 -14.41 -9.92
N LEU A 28 10.97 -14.39 -11.22
CA LEU A 28 12.10 -13.62 -11.77
C LEU A 28 11.94 -12.11 -11.62
N GLU A 29 10.73 -11.58 -11.74
CA GLU A 29 10.43 -10.16 -11.54
C GLU A 29 10.32 -9.77 -10.06
N GLY A 30 10.43 -10.74 -9.13
CA GLY A 30 10.37 -10.50 -7.69
C GLY A 30 8.96 -10.32 -7.12
N MET A 31 7.93 -10.84 -7.81
CA MET A 31 6.56 -10.90 -7.29
C MET A 31 6.41 -12.01 -6.23
N LEU A 32 7.02 -11.80 -5.06
CA LEU A 32 7.20 -12.83 -4.04
C LEU A 32 6.39 -12.56 -2.77
N MET A 33 6.02 -13.62 -2.08
CA MET A 33 5.51 -13.62 -0.71
C MET A 33 6.18 -14.75 0.09
N ARG A 34 6.35 -14.54 1.39
CA ARG A 34 6.72 -15.65 2.28
C ARG A 34 5.55 -16.62 2.42
N THR A 35 5.90 -17.88 2.66
CA THR A 35 4.91 -18.96 2.78
C THR A 35 4.07 -18.81 4.05
N GLU A 36 2.96 -19.55 4.12
CA GLU A 36 2.13 -19.61 5.34
C GLU A 36 2.81 -20.38 6.46
N GLY A 37 3.58 -21.43 6.11
CA GLY A 37 4.31 -22.23 7.09
C GLY A 37 5.47 -21.46 7.73
N GLU A 38 6.11 -20.55 6.99
CA GLU A 38 7.25 -19.76 7.47
C GLU A 38 7.08 -18.28 7.12
N PRO A 39 6.10 -17.57 7.72
CA PRO A 39 5.71 -16.22 7.30
C PRO A 39 6.75 -15.14 7.63
N ASN A 40 7.79 -15.50 8.39
CA ASN A 40 8.86 -14.63 8.83
C ASN A 40 10.25 -15.02 8.30
N ALA A 41 10.36 -16.15 7.59
CA ALA A 41 11.59 -16.57 6.92
C ALA A 41 11.53 -16.25 5.43
N SER A 42 12.68 -15.96 4.83
CA SER A 42 12.78 -15.73 3.38
C SER A 42 13.57 -16.82 2.66
N ASP A 43 13.94 -17.90 3.35
CA ASP A 43 14.64 -19.04 2.78
C ASP A 43 13.75 -19.81 1.78
N VAL A 44 12.44 -19.84 2.06
CA VAL A 44 11.41 -20.37 1.16
C VAL A 44 10.35 -19.31 0.91
N VAL A 45 10.10 -19.01 -0.36
CA VAL A 45 9.11 -18.04 -0.84
C VAL A 45 8.28 -18.63 -1.96
N ASN A 46 7.14 -18.01 -2.25
CA ASN A 46 6.30 -18.35 -3.39
C ASN A 46 5.87 -17.08 -4.14
N TYR A 47 5.31 -17.22 -5.33
CA TYR A 47 4.76 -16.09 -6.06
C TYR A 47 3.54 -15.50 -5.32
N ALA A 48 3.42 -14.18 -5.33
CA ALA A 48 2.19 -13.50 -4.91
C ALA A 48 1.06 -13.87 -5.89
N PRO A 49 -0.17 -14.18 -5.44
CA PRO A 49 -1.27 -14.51 -6.34
C PRO A 49 -1.53 -13.40 -7.37
N PHE A 50 -1.74 -13.80 -8.63
CA PHE A 50 -1.97 -12.88 -9.75
C PHE A 50 -2.82 -13.55 -10.84
N THR A 51 -3.42 -12.77 -11.73
CA THR A 51 -4.16 -13.30 -12.88
C THR A 51 -3.20 -13.67 -14.01
N LEU A 52 -3.47 -14.77 -14.71
CA LEU A 52 -2.65 -15.18 -15.87
C LEU A 52 -2.64 -14.11 -16.97
N LEU A 53 -3.82 -13.51 -17.23
CA LEU A 53 -4.02 -12.48 -18.23
C LEU A 53 -4.51 -11.19 -17.56
N PRO A 54 -4.19 -10.01 -18.12
CA PRO A 54 -4.71 -8.74 -17.62
C PRO A 54 -6.21 -8.63 -17.88
N SER A 55 -6.98 -8.27 -16.85
CA SER A 55 -8.40 -7.96 -17.00
C SER A 55 -8.59 -6.68 -17.81
N ALA A 56 -9.59 -6.66 -18.71
CA ALA A 56 -9.90 -5.45 -19.46
C ALA A 56 -10.58 -4.40 -18.57
N VAL A 57 -10.14 -3.16 -18.72
CA VAL A 57 -10.67 -2.00 -18.00
C VAL A 57 -11.04 -0.92 -19.02
N PRO A 58 -12.25 -0.34 -18.97
CA PRO A 58 -12.61 0.78 -19.83
C PRO A 58 -11.70 1.99 -19.58
N SER A 59 -11.04 2.49 -20.63
CA SER A 59 -10.05 3.58 -20.51
C SER A 59 -10.65 4.84 -19.87
N ALA A 60 -11.90 5.19 -20.22
CA ALA A 60 -12.58 6.34 -19.65
C ALA A 60 -12.76 6.25 -18.13
N LEU A 61 -13.05 5.05 -17.59
CA LEU A 61 -13.21 4.86 -16.15
C LEU A 61 -11.85 4.82 -15.43
N PHE A 62 -10.83 4.28 -16.08
CA PHE A 62 -9.45 4.35 -15.58
C PHE A 62 -8.96 5.79 -15.48
N GLU A 63 -9.16 6.59 -16.53
CA GLU A 63 -8.81 8.01 -16.56
C GLU A 63 -9.61 8.82 -15.51
N GLN A 64 -10.89 8.51 -15.33
CA GLN A 64 -11.71 9.11 -14.28
C GLN A 64 -11.15 8.82 -12.88
N ALA A 65 -10.73 7.58 -12.61
CA ALA A 65 -10.13 7.20 -11.33
C ALA A 65 -8.80 7.93 -11.09
N TYR A 66 -7.97 8.08 -12.13
CA TYR A 66 -6.74 8.86 -12.06
C TYR A 66 -6.98 10.34 -11.78
N ALA A 67 -7.95 10.95 -12.46
CA ALA A 67 -8.24 12.37 -12.34
C ALA A 67 -8.72 12.75 -10.93
N VAL A 68 -9.56 11.91 -10.30
CA VAL A 68 -10.15 12.21 -8.98
C VAL A 68 -9.20 11.94 -7.80
N GLN A 69 -8.06 11.27 -8.01
CA GLN A 69 -7.15 10.91 -6.91
C GLN A 69 -6.62 12.13 -6.15
N GLN A 70 -6.36 13.26 -6.83
CA GLN A 70 -5.92 14.48 -6.17
C GLN A 70 -7.03 15.11 -5.33
N ASP A 71 -8.28 15.05 -5.79
CA ASP A 71 -9.44 15.51 -5.03
C ASP A 71 -9.60 14.70 -3.74
N PHE A 72 -9.43 13.38 -3.80
CA PHE A 72 -9.43 12.52 -2.61
C PHE A 72 -8.27 12.83 -1.66
N ASN A 73 -7.08 13.14 -2.17
CA ASN A 73 -5.96 13.53 -1.32
C ASN A 73 -6.26 14.81 -0.54
N LEU A 74 -6.82 15.82 -1.21
CA LEU A 74 -7.24 17.08 -0.58
C LEU A 74 -8.38 16.85 0.42
N LEU A 75 -9.36 16.01 0.08
CA LEU A 75 -10.49 15.69 0.94
C LEU A 75 -10.04 15.00 2.24
N VAL A 76 -9.19 13.98 2.13
CA VAL A 76 -8.67 13.25 3.30
C VAL A 76 -7.87 14.19 4.21
N ASP A 77 -7.02 15.03 3.62
CA ASP A 77 -6.24 16.00 4.38
C ASP A 77 -7.13 17.02 5.11
N ALA A 78 -8.10 17.61 4.42
CA ALA A 78 -9.04 18.56 4.99
C ALA A 78 -9.89 17.95 6.12
N ILE A 79 -10.36 16.71 5.96
CA ILE A 79 -11.09 15.98 7.00
C ILE A 79 -10.20 15.73 8.21
N SER A 80 -8.93 15.34 8.02
CA SER A 80 -8.01 15.04 9.11
C SER A 80 -7.73 16.23 10.03
N GLN A 81 -7.85 17.44 9.49
CA GLN A 81 -7.64 18.70 10.21
C GLN A 81 -8.93 19.24 10.86
N ASN A 82 -10.10 18.69 10.52
CA ASN A 82 -11.38 19.16 11.02
C ASN A 82 -11.85 18.32 12.21
N LYS A 83 -11.45 18.75 13.41
CA LYS A 83 -11.79 18.10 14.68
C LYS A 83 -13.30 17.96 14.86
N GLU A 84 -14.06 19.03 14.66
CA GLU A 84 -15.51 19.04 14.88
C GLU A 84 -16.23 18.07 13.95
N PHE A 85 -15.78 17.97 12.70
CA PHE A 85 -16.31 17.02 11.73
C PHE A 85 -16.06 15.58 12.17
N LEU A 86 -14.83 15.24 12.60
CA LEU A 86 -14.49 13.90 13.07
C LEU A 86 -15.25 13.53 14.35
N GLU A 87 -15.30 14.44 15.33
CA GLU A 87 -16.09 14.28 16.56
C GLU A 87 -17.56 13.99 16.24
N HIS A 88 -18.17 14.81 15.39
CA HIS A 88 -19.58 14.66 15.05
C HIS A 88 -19.84 13.36 14.29
N THR A 89 -19.01 13.05 13.29
CA THR A 89 -19.18 11.89 12.41
C THR A 89 -18.99 10.58 13.16
N LEU A 90 -18.05 10.52 14.10
CA LEU A 90 -17.71 9.30 14.85
C LEU A 90 -18.47 9.18 16.19
N ALA A 91 -19.28 10.17 16.58
CA ALA A 91 -19.93 10.25 17.90
C ALA A 91 -20.77 9.02 18.29
N SER A 92 -21.44 8.38 17.33
CA SER A 92 -22.18 7.14 17.56
C SER A 92 -21.27 5.92 17.51
N THR A 93 -20.33 5.88 16.58
CA THR A 93 -19.38 4.78 16.38
C THR A 93 -18.53 4.51 17.62
N ILE A 94 -17.94 5.54 18.22
CA ILE A 94 -17.06 5.39 19.40
C ILE A 94 -17.80 4.91 20.67
N LYS A 95 -19.14 4.85 20.64
CA LYS A 95 -19.93 4.30 21.75
C LYS A 95 -20.12 2.80 21.65
N VAL A 96 -19.92 2.22 20.47
CA VAL A 96 -20.23 0.81 20.18
C VAL A 96 -19.06 0.04 19.58
N ASP A 97 -18.02 0.72 19.10
CA ASP A 97 -16.79 0.11 18.61
C ASP A 97 -15.58 0.58 19.42
N ASP A 98 -15.10 -0.29 20.31
CA ASP A 98 -13.99 0.00 21.23
C ASP A 98 -12.70 0.36 20.49
N PHE A 99 -12.45 -0.26 19.33
CA PHE A 99 -11.25 0.00 18.56
C PHE A 99 -11.22 1.44 18.03
N THR A 100 -12.28 1.88 17.35
CA THR A 100 -12.40 3.28 16.89
C THR A 100 -12.39 4.24 18.07
N ALA A 101 -13.01 3.88 19.21
CA ALA A 101 -12.99 4.72 20.40
C ALA A 101 -11.57 4.95 20.95
N GLN A 102 -10.69 3.94 20.88
CA GLN A 102 -9.29 4.06 21.29
C GLN A 102 -8.48 4.93 20.32
N LEU A 103 -8.64 4.73 19.00
CA LEU A 103 -8.01 5.59 17.99
C LEU A 103 -8.44 7.05 18.17
N PHE A 104 -9.74 7.27 18.41
CA PHE A 104 -10.30 8.59 18.62
C PHE A 104 -9.79 9.23 19.92
N ARG A 105 -9.60 8.44 20.99
CA ARG A 105 -8.99 8.92 22.24
C ARG A 105 -7.56 9.41 22.04
N ILE A 106 -6.74 8.67 21.29
CA ILE A 106 -5.37 9.09 20.95
C ILE A 106 -5.42 10.41 20.16
N HIS A 107 -6.29 10.50 19.15
CA HIS A 107 -6.48 11.74 18.37
C HIS A 107 -6.79 12.95 19.27
N MET A 108 -7.73 12.79 20.22
CA MET A 108 -8.10 13.86 21.15
C MET A 108 -6.96 14.25 22.09
N GLN A 109 -6.24 13.29 22.66
CA GLN A 109 -5.09 13.54 23.53
C GLN A 109 -3.98 14.31 22.79
N VAL A 110 -3.68 13.92 21.55
CA VAL A 110 -2.68 14.59 20.72
C VAL A 110 -3.09 16.03 20.40
N LEU A 111 -4.37 16.29 20.15
CA LEU A 111 -4.86 17.66 19.93
C LEU A 111 -4.82 18.51 21.20
N GLU A 112 -5.14 17.93 22.36
CA GLU A 112 -5.08 18.61 23.66
C GLU A 112 -3.65 18.98 24.05
N GLU A 113 -2.69 18.10 23.80
CA GLU A 113 -1.27 18.32 24.09
C GLU A 113 -0.60 19.27 23.06
N GLY A 114 -1.20 19.39 21.88
CA GLY A 114 -0.67 20.13 20.74
C GLY A 114 0.22 19.26 19.85
N LEU A 115 0.06 19.41 18.53
CA LEU A 115 0.79 18.65 17.52
C LEU A 115 2.29 18.93 17.60
N ALA A 116 3.08 17.89 17.84
CA ALA A 116 4.54 17.97 17.85
C ALA A 116 5.12 17.96 16.42
N GLN A 117 4.48 17.22 15.51
CA GLN A 117 4.89 17.10 14.12
C GLN A 117 4.53 18.36 13.31
N SER A 118 5.45 18.80 12.46
CA SER A 118 5.28 19.92 11.53
C SER A 118 5.14 19.48 10.06
N VAL A 119 5.35 18.18 9.78
CA VAL A 119 5.29 17.60 8.44
C VAL A 119 4.23 16.50 8.42
N PHE A 120 3.37 16.53 7.40
CA PHE A 120 2.27 15.57 7.22
C PHE A 120 2.39 14.91 5.84
N LEU A 121 2.10 13.61 5.78
CA LEU A 121 2.17 12.81 4.57
C LEU A 121 1.02 11.79 4.56
N GLY A 122 0.25 11.78 3.47
CA GLY A 122 -0.73 10.74 3.19
C GLY A 122 -0.21 9.78 2.12
N ILE A 123 -0.22 8.48 2.43
CA ILE A 123 -0.07 7.40 1.44
C ILE A 123 -1.36 6.58 1.47
N ASN A 124 -2.19 6.80 0.46
CA ASN A 124 -3.52 6.20 0.39
C ASN A 124 -3.74 5.40 -0.90
N ARG A 125 -4.81 4.61 -0.93
CA ARG A 125 -5.31 3.93 -2.12
C ARG A 125 -6.82 4.03 -2.15
N SER A 126 -7.36 4.65 -3.18
CA SER A 126 -8.81 4.68 -3.42
C SER A 126 -9.21 3.49 -4.30
N ASP A 127 -10.10 2.65 -3.79
CA ASP A 127 -10.50 1.41 -4.44
C ASP A 127 -11.87 1.54 -5.09
N TYR A 128 -12.03 1.00 -6.30
CA TYR A 128 -13.22 1.17 -7.13
C TYR A 128 -13.70 -0.15 -7.75
N MET A 129 -14.99 -0.24 -8.00
CA MET A 129 -15.60 -1.23 -8.89
C MET A 129 -16.39 -0.54 -10.00
N PHE A 130 -16.66 -1.27 -11.08
CA PHE A 130 -17.51 -0.81 -12.17
C PHE A 130 -18.91 -1.37 -11.98
N ASP A 131 -19.89 -0.48 -11.78
CA ASP A 131 -21.31 -0.83 -11.72
C ASP A 131 -21.93 -0.63 -13.10
N CYS A 132 -22.52 -1.68 -13.67
CA CYS A 132 -23.07 -1.63 -15.04
C CYS A 132 -24.54 -1.19 -15.11
N GLY A 133 -25.17 -0.85 -13.99
CA GLY A 133 -26.53 -0.29 -13.97
C GLY A 133 -27.58 -1.14 -14.71
N VAL A 134 -28.73 -0.54 -15.03
CA VAL A 134 -29.82 -1.20 -15.79
C VAL A 134 -29.65 -1.01 -17.30
N ASP A 135 -29.03 0.10 -17.71
CA ASP A 135 -28.77 0.45 -19.11
C ASP A 135 -27.51 -0.20 -19.68
N GLY A 136 -26.73 -0.90 -18.83
CA GLY A 136 -25.49 -1.58 -19.21
C GLY A 136 -24.26 -0.66 -19.29
N THR A 137 -24.41 0.63 -18.95
CA THR A 137 -23.31 1.60 -18.99
C THR A 137 -22.46 1.46 -17.72
N PRO A 138 -21.17 1.07 -17.82
CA PRO A 138 -20.33 0.92 -16.64
C PRO A 138 -20.01 2.30 -16.04
N ALA A 139 -20.20 2.43 -14.73
CA ALA A 139 -19.88 3.61 -13.95
C ALA A 139 -18.84 3.27 -12.87
N LEU A 140 -17.86 4.15 -12.69
CA LEU A 140 -16.88 4.03 -11.62
C LEU A 140 -17.54 4.34 -10.27
N LYS A 141 -17.50 3.39 -9.34
CA LYS A 141 -18.03 3.54 -7.98
C LYS A 141 -16.92 3.26 -6.98
N GLN A 142 -16.69 4.20 -6.07
CA GLN A 142 -15.74 4.02 -4.97
C GLN A 142 -16.29 2.99 -3.99
N ILE A 143 -15.44 2.04 -3.61
CA ILE A 143 -15.70 1.06 -2.57
C ILE A 143 -15.24 1.63 -1.23
N GLU A 144 -13.98 2.07 -1.16
CA GLU A 144 -13.37 2.62 0.03
C GLU A 144 -12.13 3.46 -0.33
N ILE A 145 -11.60 4.18 0.66
CA ILE A 145 -10.28 4.78 0.60
C ILE A 145 -9.44 4.28 1.77
N ASN A 146 -8.34 3.62 1.46
CA ASN A 146 -7.40 3.07 2.42
C ASN A 146 -6.36 4.15 2.78
N THR A 147 -6.42 4.69 4.00
CA THR A 147 -5.54 5.77 4.48
C THR A 147 -4.42 5.31 5.43
N ILE A 148 -4.40 4.02 5.77
CA ILE A 148 -3.37 3.38 6.59
C ILE A 148 -2.94 2.07 5.93
N ALA A 149 -1.64 1.75 5.98
CA ALA A 149 -1.07 0.50 5.48
C ALA A 149 -1.50 0.13 4.04
N ALA A 150 -1.69 1.13 3.17
CA ALA A 150 -2.06 0.95 1.76
C ALA A 150 -1.01 0.10 1.03
N SER A 151 -1.30 -1.19 0.90
CA SER A 151 -0.36 -2.22 0.46
C SER A 151 -0.34 -2.42 -1.06
N PHE A 152 0.56 -3.28 -1.52
CA PHE A 152 0.73 -3.75 -2.90
C PHE A 152 1.29 -2.73 -3.91
N GLY A 153 1.64 -1.51 -3.47
CA GLY A 153 2.32 -0.55 -4.32
C GLY A 153 3.70 -1.01 -4.83
N GLY A 154 4.36 -1.91 -4.09
CA GLY A 154 5.61 -2.55 -4.51
C GLY A 154 5.40 -3.65 -5.53
N LEU A 155 4.64 -4.69 -5.18
CA LEU A 155 4.48 -5.86 -6.06
C LEU A 155 3.76 -5.53 -7.37
N THR A 156 2.80 -4.60 -7.36
CA THR A 156 2.09 -4.17 -8.59
C THR A 156 2.98 -3.41 -9.58
N SER A 157 4.18 -2.97 -9.17
CA SER A 157 5.17 -2.42 -10.11
C SER A 157 5.76 -3.46 -11.07
N ARG A 158 5.58 -4.75 -10.75
CA ARG A 158 6.17 -5.88 -11.49
C ARG A 158 5.16 -6.63 -12.38
N THR A 159 3.86 -6.44 -12.16
CA THR A 159 2.80 -7.20 -12.85
C THR A 159 2.77 -6.96 -14.36
N ALA A 160 3.01 -5.73 -14.81
CA ALA A 160 3.03 -5.39 -16.23
C ALA A 160 4.13 -6.17 -17.00
N ALA A 161 5.27 -6.43 -16.36
CA ALA A 161 6.34 -7.24 -16.97
C ALA A 161 5.92 -8.70 -17.11
N VAL A 162 5.28 -9.27 -16.09
CA VAL A 162 4.76 -10.65 -16.09
C VAL A 162 3.68 -10.81 -17.17
N HIS A 163 2.65 -9.95 -17.18
CA HIS A 163 1.60 -9.99 -18.20
C HIS A 163 2.16 -9.76 -19.61
N GLY A 164 3.13 -8.86 -19.76
CA GLY A 164 3.80 -8.63 -21.04
C GLY A 164 4.54 -9.86 -21.56
N ARG A 165 5.14 -10.65 -20.66
CA ARG A 165 5.81 -11.91 -21.01
C ARG A 165 4.79 -12.98 -21.40
N VAL A 166 3.73 -13.16 -20.63
CA VAL A 166 2.65 -14.11 -20.92
C VAL A 166 2.00 -13.82 -22.27
N LEU A 167 1.65 -12.56 -22.53
CA LEU A 167 1.02 -12.17 -23.79
C LEU A 167 1.93 -12.44 -25.00
N LYS A 168 3.25 -12.21 -24.89
CA LYS A 168 4.21 -12.52 -25.96
C LYS A 168 4.29 -14.02 -26.26
N VAL A 169 4.30 -14.87 -25.22
CA VAL A 169 4.30 -16.33 -25.39
C VAL A 169 3.03 -16.81 -26.09
N LEU A 170 1.89 -16.20 -25.78
CA LEU A 170 0.61 -16.47 -26.44
C LEU A 170 0.48 -15.84 -27.84
N GLY A 171 1.54 -15.23 -28.39
CA GLY A 171 1.50 -14.55 -29.69
C GLY A 171 0.71 -13.23 -29.71
N LYS A 172 0.32 -12.71 -28.55
CA LYS A 172 -0.45 -11.47 -28.34
C LYS A 172 0.44 -10.24 -28.16
N SER A 173 1.45 -10.09 -29.01
CA SER A 173 2.45 -9.02 -28.92
C SER A 173 1.85 -7.62 -29.07
N LYS A 174 0.75 -7.48 -29.83
CA LYS A 174 0.04 -6.20 -29.98
C LYS A 174 -0.61 -5.79 -28.66
N GLU A 175 -1.29 -6.71 -28.00
CA GLU A 175 -1.93 -6.49 -26.71
C GLU A 175 -0.90 -6.23 -25.62
N ALA A 176 0.25 -6.92 -25.65
CA ALA A 176 1.36 -6.67 -24.75
C ALA A 176 1.88 -5.22 -24.84
N SER A 177 1.80 -4.59 -26.03
CA SER A 177 2.23 -3.20 -26.23
C SER A 177 1.26 -2.16 -25.65
N HIS A 178 0.04 -2.57 -25.30
CA HIS A 178 -0.96 -1.71 -24.66
C HIS A 178 -0.92 -1.75 -23.12
N LEU A 179 -0.08 -2.60 -22.52
CA LEU A 179 0.09 -2.64 -21.07
C LEU A 179 0.69 -1.32 -20.59
N LEU A 180 0.08 -0.76 -19.54
CA LEU A 180 0.53 0.50 -18.97
C LEU A 180 1.74 0.28 -18.05
N PRO A 181 2.75 1.17 -18.08
CA PRO A 181 3.79 1.16 -17.07
C PRO A 181 3.17 1.51 -15.71
N ASN A 182 3.57 0.79 -14.67
CA ASN A 182 3.10 1.01 -13.31
C ASN A 182 4.28 0.93 -12.35
N ASN A 183 4.53 1.99 -11.57
CA ASN A 183 5.55 1.94 -10.51
C ASN A 183 5.12 2.77 -9.29
N PRO A 184 4.13 2.29 -8.52
CA PRO A 184 3.66 3.00 -7.33
C PRO A 184 4.74 3.09 -6.26
N SER A 185 5.55 2.04 -6.05
CA SER A 185 6.64 2.05 -5.05
C SER A 185 7.57 3.26 -5.16
N LYS A 186 7.91 3.67 -6.39
CA LYS A 186 8.72 4.88 -6.62
C LYS A 186 8.00 6.15 -6.17
N GLY A 187 6.70 6.27 -6.46
CA GLY A 187 5.87 7.39 -6.00
C GLY A 187 5.69 7.42 -4.48
N LEU A 188 5.48 6.25 -3.85
CA LEU A 188 5.39 6.12 -2.40
C LEU A 188 6.70 6.54 -1.73
N ALA A 189 7.84 6.02 -2.21
CA ALA A 189 9.16 6.37 -1.70
C ALA A 189 9.50 7.86 -1.93
N LEU A 190 9.05 8.45 -3.04
CA LEU A 190 9.16 9.90 -3.28
C LEU A 190 8.44 10.72 -2.22
N GLY A 191 7.22 10.34 -1.84
CA GLY A 191 6.47 11.00 -0.77
C GLY A 191 7.17 10.90 0.59
N ILE A 192 7.62 9.70 0.95
CA ILE A 192 8.37 9.46 2.20
C ILE A 192 9.69 10.24 2.21
N ALA A 193 10.45 10.18 1.11
CA ALA A 193 11.69 10.93 0.97
C ALA A 193 11.45 12.43 1.12
N LYS A 194 10.35 12.95 0.55
CA LYS A 194 10.02 14.36 0.66
C LYS A 194 9.68 14.76 2.10
N ALA A 195 8.95 13.93 2.83
CA ALA A 195 8.66 14.17 4.24
C ALA A 195 9.94 14.13 5.10
N TRP A 196 10.85 13.18 4.82
CA TRP A 196 12.15 13.09 5.47
C TRP A 196 13.04 14.32 5.20
N GLU A 197 13.07 14.81 3.94
CA GLU A 197 13.77 16.05 3.57
C GLU A 197 13.22 17.27 4.34
N LEU A 198 11.89 17.37 4.45
CA LEU A 198 11.23 18.48 5.15
C LEU A 198 11.44 18.41 6.68
N TYR A 199 11.62 17.21 7.24
CA TYR A 199 12.01 17.03 8.64
C TYR A 199 13.40 17.63 8.93
N GLY A 200 14.34 17.51 7.98
CA GLY A 200 15.57 18.29 7.97
C GLY A 200 16.74 17.77 8.80
N SER A 201 16.71 16.51 9.26
CA SER A 201 17.81 15.85 9.96
C SER A 201 18.42 14.74 9.09
N GLU A 202 19.63 14.96 8.58
CA GLU A 202 20.33 13.99 7.72
C GLU A 202 20.68 12.67 8.44
N SER A 203 20.81 12.69 9.77
CA SER A 203 21.08 11.49 10.57
C SER A 203 19.83 10.71 10.96
N ALA A 204 18.63 11.29 10.76
CA ALA A 204 17.39 10.65 11.12
C ALA A 204 17.00 9.53 10.14
N VAL A 205 16.29 8.54 10.63
CA VAL A 205 15.86 7.37 9.85
C VAL A 205 14.37 7.44 9.52
N VAL A 206 13.96 6.70 8.48
CA VAL A 206 12.57 6.31 8.27
C VAL A 206 12.31 5.01 9.01
N MET A 207 11.29 4.97 9.86
CA MET A 207 10.88 3.76 10.56
C MET A 207 9.62 3.17 9.91
N PHE A 208 9.74 1.96 9.37
CA PHE A 208 8.58 1.16 8.99
C PHE A 208 8.06 0.48 10.26
N LEU A 209 6.81 0.74 10.62
CA LEU A 209 6.13 0.07 11.72
C LEU A 209 5.38 -1.14 11.16
N VAL A 210 5.82 -2.34 11.51
CA VAL A 210 5.52 -3.56 10.74
C VAL A 210 4.96 -4.65 11.64
N GLU A 211 4.05 -5.45 11.06
CA GLU A 211 3.41 -6.60 11.71
C GLU A 211 4.39 -7.66 12.22
N GLU A 212 3.97 -8.45 13.20
CA GLU A 212 4.73 -9.63 13.62
C GLU A 212 4.84 -10.68 12.51
N ILE A 213 3.78 -10.86 11.71
CA ILE A 213 3.70 -11.82 10.61
C ILE A 213 3.96 -11.08 9.29
N GLN A 214 5.09 -11.35 8.65
CA GLN A 214 5.61 -10.53 7.55
C GLN A 214 5.52 -11.22 6.18
N ARG A 215 4.39 -11.85 5.85
CA ARG A 215 4.23 -12.57 4.58
C ARG A 215 4.45 -11.71 3.34
N ASN A 216 3.97 -10.47 3.41
CA ASN A 216 4.05 -9.51 2.31
C ASN A 216 5.28 -8.58 2.41
N ILE A 217 6.38 -9.02 3.04
CA ILE A 217 7.56 -8.18 3.25
C ILE A 217 8.14 -7.63 1.94
N PHE A 218 8.09 -8.39 0.85
CA PHE A 218 8.69 -8.00 -0.42
C PHE A 218 8.02 -6.77 -1.05
N ASP A 219 6.71 -6.58 -0.83
CA ASP A 219 6.00 -5.35 -1.18
C ASP A 219 6.61 -4.12 -0.50
N GLN A 220 6.93 -4.26 0.79
CA GLN A 220 7.53 -3.19 1.59
C GLN A 220 8.97 -2.92 1.16
N ARG A 221 9.73 -3.99 0.88
CA ARG A 221 11.12 -3.90 0.42
C ARG A 221 11.25 -3.18 -0.92
N CYS A 222 10.26 -3.22 -1.80
CA CYS A 222 10.27 -2.38 -3.00
C CYS A 222 10.33 -0.88 -2.67
N VAL A 223 9.58 -0.43 -1.65
CA VAL A 223 9.62 0.96 -1.18
C VAL A 223 10.94 1.26 -0.47
N GLU A 224 11.43 0.33 0.36
CA GLU A 224 12.73 0.48 1.03
C GLU A 224 13.88 0.61 0.04
N ASN A 225 13.91 -0.20 -1.02
CA ASN A 225 14.93 -0.13 -2.06
C ASN A 225 14.96 1.25 -2.74
N GLU A 226 13.80 1.83 -3.03
CA GLU A 226 13.69 3.17 -3.61
C GLU A 226 14.20 4.27 -2.63
N LEU A 227 14.04 4.07 -1.31
CA LEU A 227 14.61 4.94 -0.29
C LEU A 227 16.14 4.76 -0.15
N TRP A 228 16.64 3.51 -0.16
CA TRP A 228 18.07 3.23 -0.11
C TRP A 228 18.81 3.74 -1.33
N ASN A 229 18.20 3.69 -2.52
CA ASN A 229 18.74 4.30 -3.74
C ASN A 229 18.89 5.83 -3.61
N ARG A 230 18.26 6.45 -2.62
CA ARG A 230 18.38 7.88 -2.26
C ARG A 230 19.25 8.10 -1.02
N ASN A 231 19.93 7.07 -0.53
CA ASN A 231 20.71 7.08 0.71
C ASN A 231 19.89 7.38 1.98
N ILE A 232 18.58 7.15 1.97
CA ILE A 232 17.72 7.31 3.15
C ILE A 232 17.69 5.99 3.91
N ARG A 233 18.10 6.02 5.18
CA ARG A 233 18.12 4.83 6.04
C ARG A 233 16.71 4.44 6.48
N VAL A 234 16.44 3.14 6.42
CA VAL A 234 15.17 2.56 6.91
C VAL A 234 15.45 1.57 8.03
N ILE A 235 14.68 1.66 9.11
CA ILE A 235 14.61 0.64 10.17
C ILE A 235 13.20 0.04 10.20
N ARG A 236 13.09 -1.23 10.61
CA ARG A 236 11.81 -1.95 10.74
C ARG A 236 11.58 -2.29 12.20
N LYS A 237 10.43 -1.92 12.75
CA LYS A 237 10.08 -2.11 14.16
C LYS A 237 8.62 -2.53 14.30
N ARG A 238 8.32 -3.32 15.32
CA ARG A 238 6.95 -3.65 15.73
C ARG A 238 6.48 -2.67 16.80
N PHE A 239 5.19 -2.63 17.09
CA PHE A 239 4.67 -1.88 18.24
C PHE A 239 5.41 -2.23 19.54
N ARG A 240 5.68 -3.52 19.81
CA ARG A 240 6.46 -3.97 20.97
C ARG A 240 7.84 -3.34 21.07
N ASP A 241 8.51 -3.21 19.93
CA ASP A 241 9.85 -2.62 19.91
C ASP A 241 9.79 -1.14 20.29
N VAL A 242 8.77 -0.42 19.81
CA VAL A 242 8.54 0.99 20.16
C VAL A 242 8.11 1.15 21.61
N PHE A 243 7.25 0.28 22.13
CA PHE A 243 6.83 0.27 23.52
C PHE A 243 8.01 0.04 24.48
N GLU A 244 8.87 -0.93 24.19
CA GLU A 244 9.97 -1.31 25.08
C GLU A 244 11.19 -0.37 24.99
N ARG A 245 11.46 0.20 23.82
CA ARG A 245 12.74 0.86 23.51
C ARG A 245 12.60 2.20 22.77
N GLY A 246 11.38 2.61 22.45
CA GLY A 246 11.10 3.93 21.93
C GLY A 246 11.14 4.98 23.03
N SER A 247 11.58 6.18 22.70
CA SER A 247 11.60 7.30 23.64
C SER A 247 11.38 8.62 22.92
N LEU A 248 10.88 9.61 23.66
CA LEU A 248 10.84 10.99 23.24
C LEU A 248 11.90 11.79 23.99
N ASP A 249 12.52 12.76 23.33
CA ASP A 249 13.32 13.78 24.01
C ASP A 249 12.47 14.98 24.47
N ASP A 250 13.10 15.99 25.07
CA ASP A 250 12.41 17.20 25.56
C ASP A 250 11.70 17.99 24.44
N ALA A 251 12.14 17.84 23.20
CA ALA A 251 11.53 18.44 22.02
C ALA A 251 10.49 17.52 21.35
N LYS A 252 10.10 16.42 22.02
CA LYS A 252 9.19 15.37 21.52
C LYS A 252 9.66 14.70 20.23
N ARG A 253 10.97 14.69 19.96
CA ARG A 253 11.55 13.94 18.84
C ARG A 253 11.59 12.47 19.18
N LEU A 254 11.16 11.63 18.25
CA LEU A 254 11.12 10.18 18.44
C LEU A 254 12.52 9.58 18.24
N TYR A 255 12.95 8.77 19.19
CA TYR A 255 14.14 7.94 19.10
C TYR A 255 13.79 6.47 19.22
N MET A 256 14.48 5.64 18.44
CA MET A 256 14.38 4.19 18.47
C MET A 256 15.79 3.59 18.52
N ASP A 257 16.13 2.91 19.62
CA ASP A 257 17.48 2.39 19.87
C ASP A 257 18.57 3.48 19.66
N GLY A 258 18.31 4.70 20.15
CA GLY A 258 19.21 5.86 20.02
C GLY A 258 19.25 6.54 18.64
N GLN A 259 18.46 6.08 17.67
CA GLN A 259 18.36 6.71 16.34
C GLN A 259 17.14 7.63 16.28
N GLU A 260 17.34 8.89 15.91
CA GLU A 260 16.25 9.85 15.64
C GLU A 260 15.40 9.37 14.46
N VAL A 261 14.08 9.44 14.58
CA VAL A 261 13.11 8.99 13.57
C VAL A 261 12.40 10.19 12.97
N ALA A 262 12.57 10.40 11.66
CA ALA A 262 11.94 11.51 10.93
C ALA A 262 10.54 11.17 10.41
N VAL A 263 10.34 9.92 9.97
CA VAL A 263 9.06 9.47 9.39
C VAL A 263 8.72 8.09 9.94
N VAL A 264 7.49 7.94 10.43
CA VAL A 264 6.92 6.64 10.81
C VAL A 264 5.94 6.20 9.73
N TYR A 265 6.27 5.14 9.00
CA TYR A 265 5.42 4.57 7.95
C TYR A 265 4.72 3.32 8.46
N TYR A 266 3.42 3.43 8.74
CA TYR A 266 2.60 2.37 9.29
C TYR A 266 2.27 1.30 8.25
N ARG A 267 2.68 0.07 8.54
CA ARG A 267 2.30 -1.19 7.86
C ARG A 267 1.60 -2.16 8.83
N GLU A 268 1.20 -1.68 10.00
CA GLU A 268 0.46 -2.35 11.07
C GLU A 268 -0.44 -1.31 11.78
N GLY A 269 -1.39 -1.75 12.61
CA GLY A 269 -2.18 -0.88 13.49
C GLY A 269 -3.56 -0.51 12.97
N TYR A 270 -4.01 -1.21 11.93
CA TYR A 270 -5.29 -0.97 11.28
C TYR A 270 -6.37 -1.98 11.69
N VAL A 271 -6.05 -2.94 12.57
CA VAL A 271 -7.00 -3.89 13.14
C VAL A 271 -6.80 -4.05 14.66
N PRO A 272 -7.86 -4.36 15.43
CA PRO A 272 -7.79 -4.43 16.89
C PRO A 272 -6.72 -5.40 17.40
N LYS A 273 -6.55 -6.55 16.73
CA LYS A 273 -5.58 -7.60 17.11
C LYS A 273 -4.11 -7.16 17.03
N ASN A 274 -3.79 -6.03 16.41
CA ASN A 274 -2.43 -5.49 16.42
C ASN A 274 -2.08 -4.81 17.76
N TYR A 275 -3.09 -4.53 18.59
CA TYR A 275 -2.94 -3.90 19.89
C TYR A 275 -3.20 -4.94 20.96
N ASP A 276 -2.15 -5.38 21.64
CA ASP A 276 -2.24 -6.19 22.85
C ASP A 276 -2.05 -5.30 24.10
N GLN A 277 -1.86 -5.89 25.28
CA GLN A 277 -1.74 -5.13 26.54
C GLN A 277 -0.41 -4.36 26.69
N GLN A 278 0.38 -4.25 25.62
CA GLN A 278 1.58 -3.40 25.60
C GLN A 278 1.19 -1.93 25.72
#